data_AF-A0AAU5IUS4-F1
#
_entry.id   AF-A0AAU5IUS4-F1
#
_cell.length_a   1.000
_cell.length_b   1.000
_cell.length_c   1.000
_cell.angle_alpha   90.00
_cell.angle_beta   90.00
_cell.angle_gamma   90.00
#
_symmetry.space_group_name_H-M   'P 1'
#
loop_
_entity.id
_entity.type
_entity.pdbx_description
1 polymer ?
#
loop_
_entity_poly.entity_id
_entity_poly.type
_entity_poly.pdbx_seq_one_letter_code
_entity_poly.pdbx_strand_id
1 'polypeptide(L)'
;MKFVVIISGILVVGTIAYIVHLFIRGHKIETHGRDIKALVEDVRHVGTNDSGSFEIAYRLSWCEGDVTRRVDGRDTIPASRMSKVRKGCEVDIKYLDDAHILFIFDT
;
A
#
# COMPACT_ATOMS: atom_id res chain seq x y z
N MET A 1 38.27 -21.48 -10.39
CA MET A 1 36.96 -22.19 -10.44
C MET A 1 36.22 -22.20 -9.09
N LYS A 2 36.83 -22.61 -7.97
CA LYS A 2 36.16 -22.63 -6.64
C LYS A 2 35.61 -21.25 -6.19
N PHE A 3 36.35 -20.17 -6.42
CA PHE A 3 35.89 -18.81 -6.07
C PHE A 3 34.64 -18.36 -6.84
N VAL A 4 34.51 -18.72 -8.11
CA VAL A 4 33.34 -18.36 -8.93
C VAL A 4 32.08 -19.06 -8.42
N VAL A 5 32.22 -20.33 -8.02
CA VAL A 5 31.12 -21.11 -7.43
C VAL A 5 30.69 -20.53 -6.08
N ILE A 6 31.64 -20.10 -5.24
CA ILE A 6 31.35 -19.49 -3.94
C ILE A 6 30.64 -18.14 -4.10
N ILE A 7 31.15 -17.27 -4.99
CA ILE A 7 30.55 -15.94 -5.23
C ILE A 7 29.15 -16.09 -5.85
N SER A 8 28.97 -17.02 -6.79
CA SER A 8 27.67 -17.30 -7.39
C SER A 8 26.67 -17.82 -6.35
N GLY A 9 27.10 -18.72 -5.46
CA GLY A 9 26.26 -19.21 -4.36
C GLY A 9 25.79 -18.09 -3.42
N ILE A 10 26.69 -17.19 -3.03
CA ILE A 10 26.36 -16.04 -2.17
C ILE A 10 25.37 -15.10 -2.86
N LEU A 11 25.56 -14.84 -4.16
CA LEU A 11 24.65 -13.99 -4.95
C LEU A 11 23.25 -14.59 -5.03
N VAL A 12 23.14 -15.90 -5.29
CA VAL A 12 21.84 -16.58 -5.37
C VAL A 12 21.14 -16.58 -4.02
N VAL A 13 21.85 -16.91 -2.94
CA VAL A 13 21.27 -16.88 -1.58
C VAL A 13 20.86 -15.47 -1.17
N GLY A 14 21.69 -14.46 -1.46
CA GLY A 14 21.37 -13.06 -1.20
C GLY A 14 20.14 -12.58 -1.98
N THR A 15 20.01 -12.98 -3.24
CA THR A 15 18.85 -12.63 -4.08
C THR A 15 17.58 -13.29 -3.53
N ILE A 16 17.63 -14.57 -3.16
CA ILE A 16 16.49 -15.29 -2.58
C ILE A 16 16.08 -14.65 -1.25
N ALA A 17 17.04 -14.35 -0.36
CA ALA A 17 16.77 -13.69 0.91
C ALA A 17 16.16 -12.29 0.71
N TYR A 18 16.62 -11.54 -0.28
CA TYR A 18 16.07 -10.23 -0.61
C TYR A 18 14.62 -10.32 -1.09
N ILE A 19 14.32 -11.27 -1.98
CA ILE A 19 12.96 -11.52 -2.46
C ILE A 19 12.06 -11.93 -1.28
N VAL A 20 12.48 -12.90 -0.46
CA VAL A 20 11.72 -13.35 0.72
C VAL A 20 11.46 -12.19 1.68
N HIS A 21 12.44 -11.32 1.93
CA HIS A 21 12.25 -10.14 2.76
C HIS A 21 11.18 -9.18 2.19
N LEU A 22 11.18 -8.98 0.87
CA LEU A 22 10.17 -8.18 0.16
C LEU A 22 8.77 -8.80 0.29
N PHE A 23 8.67 -10.12 0.16
CA PHE A 23 7.41 -10.85 0.34
C PHE A 23 6.93 -10.83 1.79
N ILE A 24 7.81 -10.98 2.79
CA ILE A 24 7.43 -10.90 4.21
C ILE A 24 6.89 -9.49 4.53
N ARG A 25 7.51 -8.44 3.99
CA ARG A 25 7.05 -7.06 4.17
C ARG A 25 5.66 -6.83 3.57
N GLY A 26 5.40 -7.38 2.38
CA GLY A 26 4.07 -7.34 1.75
C GLY A 26 3.04 -8.20 2.48
N HIS A 27 3.41 -9.43 2.83
CA HIS A 27 2.53 -10.39 3.49
C HIS A 27 2.12 -9.94 4.89
N LYS A 28 2.95 -9.17 5.60
CA LYS A 28 2.59 -8.60 6.90
C LYS A 28 1.40 -7.65 6.81
N ILE A 29 1.29 -6.85 5.75
CA ILE A 29 0.14 -5.97 5.49
C ILE A 29 -1.09 -6.80 5.13
N GLU A 30 -0.89 -7.87 4.37
CA GLU A 30 -1.97 -8.75 3.91
C GLU A 30 -2.53 -9.66 5.01
N THR A 31 -1.71 -10.13 5.95
CA THR A 31 -2.13 -11.03 7.05
C THR A 31 -2.54 -10.31 8.32
N HIS A 32 -1.98 -9.14 8.62
CA HIS A 32 -2.25 -8.42 9.87
C HIS A 32 -3.03 -7.11 9.66
N GLY A 33 -3.20 -6.67 8.41
CA GLY A 33 -4.02 -5.52 8.12
C GLY A 33 -5.49 -5.85 8.39
N ARG A 34 -6.15 -4.99 9.16
CA ARG A 34 -7.58 -5.08 9.42
C ARG A 34 -8.34 -4.47 8.26
N ASP A 35 -9.36 -5.16 7.77
CA ASP A 35 -10.27 -4.63 6.77
C ASP A 35 -11.17 -3.59 7.45
N ILE A 36 -11.00 -2.33 7.08
CA ILE A 36 -11.71 -1.18 7.65
C ILE A 36 -12.36 -0.42 6.51
N LYS A 37 -13.61 -0.03 6.72
CA LYS A 37 -14.31 0.87 5.82
C LYS A 37 -14.02 2.30 6.22
N ALA A 38 -13.31 3.03 5.37
CA ALA A 38 -12.90 4.40 5.64
C ALA A 38 -13.56 5.39 4.66
N LEU A 39 -13.91 6.55 5.18
CA LEU A 39 -14.42 7.68 4.42
C LEU A 39 -13.27 8.53 3.90
N VAL A 40 -13.28 8.86 2.61
CA VAL A 40 -12.33 9.81 2.02
C VAL A 40 -12.76 11.24 2.36
N GLU A 41 -12.08 11.89 3.29
CA GLU A 41 -12.36 13.28 3.67
C GLU A 41 -11.76 14.28 2.68
N ASP A 42 -10.56 14.00 2.18
CA ASP A 42 -9.88 14.81 1.17
C ASP A 42 -9.01 13.93 0.28
N VAL A 43 -8.92 14.27 -1.00
CA VAL A 43 -8.00 13.65 -1.94
C VAL A 43 -7.45 14.72 -2.87
N ARG A 44 -6.14 14.75 -3.01
CA ARG A 44 -5.42 15.70 -3.83
C ARG A 44 -4.50 14.96 -4.77
N HIS A 45 -4.58 15.31 -6.04
CA HIS A 45 -3.60 14.89 -7.03
C HIS A 45 -2.27 15.58 -6.72
N VAL A 46 -1.21 14.79 -6.53
CA VAL A 46 0.15 15.29 -6.25
C VAL A 46 1.02 15.20 -7.51
N GLY A 47 0.88 14.11 -8.27
CA GLY A 47 1.64 13.92 -9.49
C GLY A 47 1.04 12.84 -10.38
N THR A 48 1.51 12.79 -11.61
CA THR A 48 1.21 11.71 -12.56
C THR A 48 2.53 11.07 -12.93
N ASN A 49 2.60 9.75 -12.90
CA ASN A 49 3.77 9.04 -13.42
C ASN A 49 3.59 8.70 -14.90
N ASP A 50 4.69 8.50 -15.62
CA ASP A 50 4.69 8.19 -17.06
C ASP A 50 4.00 6.85 -17.38
N SER A 51 3.77 6.00 -16.37
CA SER A 51 3.00 4.75 -16.50
C SER A 51 1.48 4.93 -16.43
N GLY A 52 0.96 6.17 -16.35
CA GLY A 52 -0.47 6.45 -16.33
C GLY A 52 -1.16 6.22 -14.98
N SER A 53 -0.38 6.18 -13.89
CA SER A 53 -0.90 6.18 -12.52
C SER A 53 -0.79 7.58 -11.91
N PHE A 54 -1.72 7.89 -11.01
CA PHE A 54 -1.75 9.14 -10.28
C PHE A 54 -1.21 8.93 -8.87
N GLU A 55 -0.25 9.76 -8.50
CA GLU A 55 0.14 9.93 -7.11
C GLU A 55 -0.88 10.85 -6.44
N ILE A 56 -1.52 10.34 -5.40
CA ILE A 56 -2.52 11.06 -4.63
C ILE A 56 -2.06 11.21 -3.18
N ALA A 57 -2.33 12.37 -2.60
CA ALA A 57 -2.35 12.56 -1.16
C ALA A 57 -3.81 12.46 -0.71
N TYR A 58 -4.07 11.68 0.32
CA TYR A 58 -5.43 11.45 0.81
C TYR A 58 -5.50 11.62 2.32
N ARG A 59 -6.71 11.95 2.78
CA ARG A 59 -7.11 11.90 4.17
C ARG A 59 -8.28 10.94 4.30
N LEU A 60 -8.08 9.89 5.10
CA LEU A 60 -9.11 8.91 5.41
C LEU A 60 -9.55 9.07 6.86
N SER A 61 -10.84 8.87 7.10
CA SER A 61 -11.38 8.78 8.46
C SER A 61 -12.31 7.59 8.60
N TRP A 62 -12.27 6.94 9.76
CA TRP A 62 -13.18 5.85 10.09
C TRP A 62 -13.54 5.90 11.58
N CYS A 63 -14.67 5.29 11.94
CA CYS A 63 -15.06 5.14 13.32
C CYS A 63 -14.57 3.79 13.84
N GLU A 64 -13.74 3.81 14.89
CA GLU A 64 -13.33 2.61 15.63
C GLU A 64 -13.94 2.70 17.04
N GLY A 65 -15.12 2.09 17.19
CA GLY A 65 -15.95 2.28 18.39
C GLY A 65 -16.48 3.71 18.47
N ASP A 66 -16.20 4.39 19.58
CA ASP A 66 -16.63 5.77 19.84
C ASP A 66 -15.60 6.84 19.40
N VAL A 67 -14.49 6.41 18.77
CA VAL A 67 -13.40 7.29 18.37
C VAL A 67 -13.33 7.36 16.85
N THR A 68 -13.42 8.58 16.31
CA THR A 68 -13.10 8.84 14.90
C THR A 68 -11.58 8.88 14.73
N ARG A 69 -11.04 7.88 14.04
CA ARG A 69 -9.64 7.86 13.60
C ARG A 69 -9.52 8.61 12.30
N ARG A 70 -8.40 9.31 12.13
CA ARG A 70 -8.02 10.01 10.90
C ARG A 70 -6.58 9.71 10.57
N VAL A 71 -6.31 9.50 9.30
CA VAL A 71 -4.95 9.27 8.81
C VAL A 71 -4.74 10.01 7.49
N ASP A 72 -3.55 10.59 7.37
CA ASP A 72 -3.08 11.25 6.16
C ASP A 72 -2.03 10.36 5.51
N GLY A 73 -2.16 10.14 4.20
CA GLY A 73 -1.27 9.25 3.46
C GLY A 73 -1.01 9.72 2.03
N ARG A 74 -0.05 9.06 1.39
CA ARG A 74 0.21 9.18 -0.04
C ARG A 74 0.24 7.79 -0.66
N ASP A 75 -0.38 7.65 -1.82
CA ASP A 75 -0.34 6.39 -2.56
C ASP A 75 -0.43 6.65 -4.06
N THR A 76 0.04 5.68 -4.83
CA THR A 76 -0.02 5.72 -6.29
C THR A 76 -1.13 4.79 -6.75
N ILE A 77 -2.20 5.37 -7.28
CA ILE A 77 -3.34 4.60 -7.78
C ILE A 77 -3.44 4.71 -9.32
N PRO A 78 -3.90 3.64 -10.00
CA PRO A 78 -4.19 3.73 -11.43
C PRO A 78 -5.28 4.78 -11.72
N ALA A 79 -5.17 5.50 -12.84
CA ALA A 79 -6.16 6.50 -13.25
C ALA A 79 -7.60 5.95 -13.28
N SER A 80 -7.77 4.68 -13.65
CA SER A 80 -9.07 4.00 -13.68
C SER A 80 -9.73 3.85 -12.30
N ARG A 81 -8.95 3.86 -11.21
CA ARG A 81 -9.44 3.72 -9.83
C ARG A 81 -9.64 5.07 -9.12
N MET A 82 -9.23 6.18 -9.74
CA MET A 82 -9.41 7.54 -9.23
C MET A 82 -10.89 7.90 -8.98
N SER A 83 -11.81 7.31 -9.75
CA SER A 83 -13.25 7.51 -9.56
C SER A 83 -13.78 6.90 -8.26
N LYS A 84 -13.18 5.80 -7.78
CA LYS A 84 -13.54 5.12 -6.52
C LYS A 84 -12.96 5.87 -5.31
N VAL A 85 -11.82 6.55 -5.45
CA VAL A 85 -11.16 7.32 -4.39
C VAL A 85 -11.49 8.82 -4.52
N ARG A 86 -12.77 9.17 -4.36
CA ARG A 86 -13.24 10.56 -4.36
C ARG A 86 -13.66 11.00 -2.97
N LYS A 87 -13.50 12.29 -2.69
CA LYS A 87 -13.99 12.92 -1.46
C LYS A 87 -15.48 12.60 -1.25
N GLY A 88 -15.81 12.10 -0.07
CA GLY A 88 -17.16 11.70 0.32
C GLY A 88 -17.53 10.25 -0.04
N CYS A 89 -16.65 9.49 -0.70
CA CYS A 89 -16.86 8.06 -0.92
C CYS A 89 -16.31 7.24 0.25
N GLU A 90 -17.00 6.16 0.58
CA GLU A 90 -16.47 5.09 1.43
C GLU A 90 -15.62 4.15 0.58
N VAL A 91 -14.44 3.82 1.08
CA VAL A 91 -13.51 2.87 0.47
C VAL A 91 -13.11 1.83 1.50
N ASP A 92 -13.00 0.58 1.06
CA ASP A 92 -12.46 -0.49 1.88
C ASP A 92 -10.92 -0.39 1.86
N ILE A 93 -10.32 -0.34 3.05
CA ILE A 93 -8.87 -0.29 3.22
C ILE A 93 -8.41 -1.41 4.12
N LYS A 94 -7.22 -1.93 3.84
CA LYS A 94 -6.46 -2.76 4.76
C LYS A 94 -5.55 -1.87 5.59
N TYR A 95 -5.93 -1.65 6.85
CA TYR A 95 -5.18 -0.83 7.79
C TYR A 95 -4.30 -1.70 8.67
N LEU A 96 -2.98 -1.55 8.54
CA LEU A 96 -2.01 -2.17 9.44
C LEU A 96 -1.48 -1.14 10.46
N ASP A 97 -1.11 0.04 9.97
CA ASP A 97 -0.54 1.15 10.75
C ASP A 97 -0.70 2.44 9.94
N ASP A 98 -0.46 3.60 10.55
CA ASP A 98 -0.65 4.92 9.91
C ASP A 98 0.22 5.11 8.66
N ALA A 99 1.35 4.37 8.57
CA ALA A 99 2.24 4.36 7.41
C ALA A 99 1.95 3.22 6.40
N HIS A 100 1.02 2.31 6.71
CA HIS A 100 0.76 1.10 5.94
C HIS A 100 -0.73 0.89 5.75
N ILE A 101 -1.26 1.51 4.69
CA ILE A 101 -2.65 1.45 4.29
C ILE A 101 -2.70 0.95 2.85
N LEU A 102 -3.57 -0.02 2.58
CA LEU A 102 -3.74 -0.59 1.25
C LEU A 102 -5.20 -0.47 0.82
N PHE A 103 -5.47 0.19 -0.31
CA PHE A 103 -6.84 0.30 -0.82
C PHE A 103 -7.30 -1.04 -1.41
N ILE A 104 -8.39 -1.58 -0.87
CA ILE A 104 -9.06 -2.77 -1.40
C ILE A 104 -10.13 -2.29 -2.36
N PHE A 105 -9.91 -2.54 -3.64
CA PHE A 105 -10.93 -2.27 -4.65
C PHE A 105 -11.50 -3.61 -5.08
N ASP A 106 -12.70 -3.93 -4.58
CA ASP A 106 -13.43 -5.09 -5.09
C ASP A 106 -13.71 -4.89 -6.60
N THR A 107 -13.53 -5.98 -7.35
CA THR A 107 -13.39 -5.94 -8.82
C THR A 107 -14.74 -5.90 -9.51
#